data_AF-A0A8E0KH58-F1
#
_entry.id   AF-A0A8E0KH58-F1
#
_cell.length_a   1.000
_cell.length_b   1.000
_cell.length_c   1.000
_cell.angle_alpha   90.00
_cell.angle_beta   90.00
_cell.angle_gamma   90.00
#
_symmetry.space_group_name_H-M   'P 1'
#
loop_
_entity.id
_entity.type
_entity.pdbx_description
1 polymer ?
#
loop_
_entity_poly.entity_id
_entity_poly.type
_entity_poly.pdbx_seq_one_letter_code
_entity_poly.pdbx_strand_id
1 'polypeptide(L)'
;MTASPRPRRKMSSAGRFWLLMGATMLIGAVTGGVYAWLEHTGGLPGPVMSALILFVMFGLLIAGTVWWWIRADEAVREAHKWAWYWGGSIGMCVGIGALMLAEAYGGDAPVPADATYSSLLIAGASLVLLPMLIGYGVAWFAWWVSKRV
;
A
#
# COMPACT_ATOMS: atom_id res chain seq x y z
N MET A 1 18.39 -28.37 -40.93
CA MET A 1 18.82 -27.41 -39.90
C MET A 1 17.57 -26.85 -39.23
N THR A 2 17.24 -27.29 -38.02
CA THR A 2 16.11 -26.75 -37.26
C THR A 2 16.56 -25.45 -36.58
N ALA A 3 15.82 -24.36 -36.78
CA ALA A 3 16.14 -23.07 -36.18
C ALA A 3 16.18 -23.20 -34.65
N SER A 4 17.27 -22.77 -34.01
CA SER A 4 17.34 -22.81 -32.55
C SER A 4 16.28 -21.84 -31.97
N PRO A 5 15.57 -22.21 -30.90
CA PRO A 5 14.56 -21.35 -30.31
C PRO A 5 15.20 -20.04 -29.84
N ARG A 6 14.65 -18.90 -30.27
CA ARG A 6 15.13 -17.58 -29.80
C ARG A 6 15.07 -17.56 -28.27
N PRO A 7 16.15 -17.13 -27.58
CA PRO A 7 16.16 -17.08 -26.13
C PRO A 7 15.04 -16.14 -25.63
N ARG A 8 14.14 -16.68 -24.81
CA ARG A 8 13.10 -15.89 -24.13
C ARG A 8 13.78 -14.79 -23.31
N ARG A 9 13.56 -13.53 -23.68
CA ARG A 9 14.12 -12.36 -22.99
C ARG A 9 13.60 -12.37 -21.54
N LYS A 10 14.49 -12.63 -20.58
CA LYS A 10 14.14 -12.59 -19.15
C LYS A 10 13.81 -11.15 -18.78
N MET A 11 12.64 -10.94 -18.18
CA MET A 11 12.19 -9.62 -17.75
C MET A 11 13.13 -9.08 -16.66
N SER A 12 13.56 -7.82 -16.78
CA SER A 12 14.43 -7.18 -15.79
C SER A 12 13.75 -7.10 -14.42
N SER A 13 14.52 -6.94 -13.34
CA SER A 13 13.97 -6.75 -11.98
C SER A 13 13.06 -5.52 -11.92
N ALA A 14 13.48 -4.41 -12.55
CA ALA A 14 12.68 -3.20 -12.71
C ALA A 14 11.37 -3.46 -13.49
N GLY A 15 11.42 -4.24 -14.58
CA GLY A 15 10.22 -4.58 -15.35
C GLY A 15 9.19 -5.39 -14.54
N ARG A 16 9.66 -6.30 -13.67
CA ARG A 16 8.80 -7.06 -12.75
C ARG A 16 8.17 -6.18 -11.67
N PHE A 17 8.96 -5.25 -11.12
CA PHE A 17 8.46 -4.28 -10.15
C PHE A 17 7.34 -3.41 -10.75
N TRP A 18 7.59 -2.78 -11.90
CA TRP A 18 6.60 -1.93 -12.55
C TRP A 18 5.36 -2.69 -13.01
N LEU A 19 5.51 -3.95 -13.45
CA LEU A 19 4.37 -4.80 -13.79
C LEU A 19 3.48 -5.06 -12.57
N LEU A 20 4.07 -5.39 -11.42
CA LEU A 20 3.29 -5.60 -10.20
C LEU A 20 2.68 -4.33 -9.67
N MET A 21 3.44 -3.23 -9.65
CA MET A 21 2.93 -1.92 -9.21
C MET A 21 1.78 -1.47 -10.10
N GLY A 22 1.92 -1.59 -11.42
CA GLY A 22 0.86 -1.29 -12.38
C GLY A 22 -0.36 -2.19 -12.18
N ALA A 23 -0.14 -3.49 -11.96
CA ALA A 23 -1.23 -4.44 -11.69
C ALA A 23 -1.97 -4.12 -10.39
N THR A 24 -1.26 -3.83 -9.29
CA THR A 24 -1.89 -3.50 -8.00
C THR A 24 -2.61 -2.16 -8.05
N MET A 25 -2.04 -1.15 -8.72
CA MET A 25 -2.72 0.13 -8.93
C MET A 25 -3.99 -0.03 -9.77
N LEU A 26 -3.92 -0.80 -10.86
CA LEU A 26 -5.09 -1.07 -11.70
C LEU A 26 -6.17 -1.84 -10.93
N ILE A 27 -5.79 -2.88 -10.19
CA ILE A 27 -6.73 -3.64 -9.34
C ILE A 27 -7.37 -2.72 -8.31
N GLY A 28 -6.58 -1.85 -7.65
CA GLY A 28 -7.10 -0.89 -6.68
C GLY A 28 -8.08 0.10 -7.31
N ALA A 29 -7.74 0.68 -8.45
CA ALA A 29 -8.59 1.61 -9.18
C ALA A 29 -9.91 0.96 -9.65
N VAL A 30 -9.83 -0.24 -10.23
CA VAL A 30 -11.01 -1.00 -10.65
C VAL A 30 -11.87 -1.38 -9.45
N THR A 31 -11.28 -1.87 -8.37
CA THR A 31 -12.00 -2.25 -7.16
C THR A 31 -12.71 -1.05 -6.53
N GLY A 32 -12.02 0.09 -6.42
CA GLY A 32 -12.61 1.33 -5.90
C GLY A 32 -13.72 1.87 -6.80
N GLY A 33 -13.54 1.82 -8.13
CA GLY A 33 -14.56 2.24 -9.09
C GLY A 33 -15.81 1.35 -9.05
N VAL A 34 -15.62 0.03 -8.99
CA VAL A 34 -16.72 -0.94 -8.82
C VAL A 34 -17.43 -0.72 -7.49
N TYR A 35 -16.69 -0.51 -6.41
CA TYR A 35 -17.27 -0.23 -5.09
C TYR A 35 -18.15 1.03 -5.13
N ALA A 36 -17.64 2.14 -5.64
CA ALA A 36 -18.39 3.40 -5.74
C ALA A 36 -19.65 3.25 -6.62
N TRP A 37 -19.57 2.47 -7.70
CA TRP A 37 -20.72 2.19 -8.56
C TRP A 37 -21.78 1.31 -7.87
N LEU A 38 -21.35 0.27 -7.15
CA LEU A 38 -22.25 -0.60 -6.38
C LEU A 38 -22.92 0.15 -5.23
N GLU A 39 -22.18 1.03 -4.56
CA GLU A 39 -22.72 1.91 -3.52
C GLU A 39 -23.80 2.82 -4.09
N HIS A 40 -23.54 3.48 -5.22
CA HIS A 40 -24.51 4.36 -5.87
C HIS A 40 -25.80 3.64 -6.31
N THR A 41 -25.70 2.38 -6.71
CA THR A 41 -26.84 1.55 -7.17
C THR A 41 -27.52 0.77 -6.04
N GLY A 42 -27.02 0.86 -4.80
CA GLY A 42 -27.52 0.05 -3.67
C GLY A 42 -27.19 -1.45 -3.79
N GLY A 43 -26.28 -1.81 -4.70
CA GLY A 43 -25.89 -3.19 -5.00
C GLY A 43 -24.73 -3.72 -4.16
N LEU A 44 -24.41 -3.09 -3.03
CA LEU A 44 -23.28 -3.52 -2.20
C LEU A 44 -23.48 -4.96 -1.70
N PRO A 45 -22.46 -5.83 -1.83
CA PRO A 45 -22.55 -7.19 -1.33
C PRO A 45 -22.72 -7.21 0.19
N GLY A 46 -23.46 -8.21 0.68
CA GLY A 46 -23.63 -8.43 2.11
C GLY A 46 -22.28 -8.68 2.82
N PRO A 47 -22.21 -8.49 4.16
CA PRO A 47 -20.95 -8.47 4.90
C PRO A 47 -20.05 -9.69 4.71
N VAL A 48 -20.65 -10.89 4.62
CA VAL A 48 -19.91 -12.15 4.41
C VAL A 48 -19.23 -12.17 3.04
N MET A 49 -19.93 -11.77 1.99
CA MET A 49 -19.36 -11.72 0.64
C MET A 49 -18.26 -10.65 0.56
N SER A 50 -18.46 -9.49 1.17
CA SER A 50 -17.44 -8.43 1.26
C SER A 50 -16.18 -8.91 1.98
N ALA A 51 -16.32 -9.65 3.08
CA ALA A 51 -15.18 -10.23 3.80
C ALA A 51 -14.43 -11.27 2.94
N LEU A 52 -15.15 -12.13 2.20
CA LEU A 52 -14.53 -13.10 1.29
C LEU A 52 -13.77 -12.42 0.15
N ILE A 53 -14.35 -11.39 -0.46
CA ILE A 53 -13.69 -10.59 -1.51
C ILE A 53 -12.40 -9.97 -0.95
N LEU A 54 -12.47 -9.31 0.21
CA LEU A 54 -11.30 -8.72 0.86
C LEU A 54 -10.22 -9.78 1.17
N PHE A 55 -10.62 -10.94 1.68
CA PHE A 55 -9.70 -12.04 1.99
C PHE A 55 -8.97 -12.55 0.73
N VAL A 56 -9.69 -12.77 -0.36
CA VAL A 56 -9.10 -13.19 -1.65
C VAL A 56 -8.17 -12.13 -2.20
N MET A 57 -8.59 -10.85 -2.19
CA MET A 57 -7.75 -9.73 -2.64
C MET A 57 -6.45 -9.64 -1.83
N PHE A 58 -6.54 -9.75 -0.51
CA PHE A 58 -5.38 -9.71 0.38
C PHE A 58 -4.44 -10.90 0.13
N GLY A 59 -4.98 -12.10 -0.06
CA GLY A 59 -4.21 -13.30 -0.41
C GLY A 59 -3.44 -13.13 -1.73
N LEU A 60 -4.08 -12.56 -2.76
CA LEU A 60 -3.43 -12.28 -4.05
C LEU A 60 -2.33 -11.23 -3.94
N LEU A 61 -2.53 -10.17 -3.14
CA LEU A 61 -1.52 -9.16 -2.87
C LEU A 61 -0.30 -9.75 -2.16
N ILE A 62 -0.51 -10.58 -1.14
CA ILE A 62 0.57 -11.29 -0.45
C ILE A 62 1.31 -12.20 -1.43
N ALA A 63 0.59 -13.01 -2.20
CA ALA A 63 1.20 -13.93 -3.17
C ALA A 63 2.06 -13.18 -4.20
N GLY A 64 1.56 -12.07 -4.74
CA GLY A 64 2.32 -11.21 -5.65
C GLY A 64 3.56 -10.59 -4.99
N THR A 65 3.43 -10.10 -3.76
CA THR A 65 4.52 -9.52 -2.98
C THR A 65 5.60 -10.55 -2.67
N VAL A 66 5.23 -11.74 -2.22
CA VAL A 66 6.17 -12.85 -1.96
C VAL A 66 6.86 -13.27 -3.26
N TRP A 67 6.11 -13.43 -4.35
CA TRP A 67 6.66 -13.79 -5.65
C TRP A 67 7.71 -12.79 -6.13
N TRP A 68 7.49 -11.50 -5.90
CA TRP A 68 8.45 -10.44 -6.21
C TRP A 68 9.65 -10.47 -5.27
N TRP A 69 9.39 -10.54 -3.97
CA TRP A 69 10.39 -10.43 -2.92
C TRP A 69 11.48 -11.50 -3.05
N ILE A 70 11.09 -12.75 -3.31
CA ILE A 70 12.06 -13.85 -3.49
C ILE A 70 12.92 -13.69 -4.75
N ARG A 71 12.52 -12.82 -5.68
CA ARG A 71 13.20 -12.52 -6.95
C ARG A 71 13.92 -11.17 -6.96
N ALA A 72 13.72 -10.34 -5.94
CA ALA A 72 14.42 -9.08 -5.79
C ALA A 72 15.89 -9.31 -5.46
N ASP A 73 16.76 -8.43 -5.95
CA ASP A 73 18.17 -8.42 -5.58
C ASP A 73 18.38 -7.91 -4.15
N GLU A 74 19.59 -8.11 -3.62
CA GLU A 74 19.88 -7.78 -2.22
C GLU A 74 19.91 -6.26 -1.98
N ALA A 75 20.36 -5.46 -2.96
CA ALA A 75 20.37 -4.01 -2.87
C ALA A 75 18.94 -3.45 -2.71
N VAL A 76 17.98 -3.96 -3.50
CA VAL A 76 16.57 -3.59 -3.41
C VAL A 76 15.97 -4.01 -2.06
N ARG A 77 16.32 -5.18 -1.53
CA ARG A 77 15.86 -5.64 -0.22
C ARG A 77 16.40 -4.79 0.92
N GLU A 78 17.68 -4.45 0.89
CA GLU A 78 18.29 -3.55 1.87
C GLU A 78 17.66 -2.17 1.83
N ALA A 79 17.40 -1.62 0.64
CA ALA A 79 16.67 -0.37 0.50
C ALA A 79 15.27 -0.43 1.14
N HIS A 80 14.52 -1.52 0.93
CA HIS A 80 13.20 -1.69 1.55
C HIS A 80 13.28 -1.81 3.07
N LYS A 81 14.19 -2.62 3.61
CA LYS A 81 14.37 -2.80 5.06
C LYS A 81 14.77 -1.50 5.74
N TRP A 82 15.74 -0.78 5.15
CA TRP A 82 16.23 0.50 5.68
C TRP A 82 15.13 1.57 5.65
N ALA A 83 14.42 1.69 4.52
CA ALA A 83 13.31 2.62 4.38
C ALA A 83 12.17 2.32 5.34
N TRP A 84 11.85 1.05 5.56
CA TRP A 84 10.83 0.64 6.52
C TRP A 84 11.22 0.98 7.95
N TYR A 85 12.44 0.60 8.37
CA TYR A 85 12.90 0.82 9.73
C TYR A 85 12.99 2.30 10.07
N TRP A 86 13.68 3.10 9.24
CA TRP A 86 13.87 4.52 9.52
C TRP A 86 12.68 5.36 9.08
N GLY A 87 12.31 5.32 7.80
CA GLY A 87 11.24 6.15 7.26
C GLY A 87 9.86 5.75 7.75
N GLY A 88 9.52 4.47 7.56
CA GLY A 88 8.20 3.93 7.91
C GLY A 88 7.90 4.07 9.41
N SER A 89 8.78 3.58 10.28
CA SER A 89 8.55 3.63 11.73
C SER A 89 8.49 5.07 12.26
N ILE A 90 9.37 5.97 11.82
CA ILE A 90 9.32 7.38 12.24
C ILE A 90 8.01 8.03 11.77
N GLY A 91 7.62 7.81 10.51
CA GLY A 91 6.35 8.31 9.98
C GLY A 91 5.15 7.79 10.78
N MET A 92 5.12 6.50 11.10
CA MET A 92 4.08 5.91 11.95
C MET A 92 4.04 6.56 13.33
N CYS A 93 5.19 6.79 13.98
CA CYS A 93 5.27 7.49 15.27
C CYS A 93 4.72 8.92 15.16
N VAL A 94 4.95 9.62 14.05
CA VAL A 94 4.35 10.95 13.82
C VAL A 94 2.83 10.86 13.73
N GLY A 95 2.29 9.89 12.98
CA GLY A 95 0.85 9.68 12.87
C GLY A 95 0.18 9.33 14.21
N ILE A 96 0.80 8.43 14.98
CA ILE A 96 0.34 8.07 16.33
C ILE A 96 0.46 9.26 17.28
N GLY A 97 1.57 10.00 17.24
CA GLY A 97 1.76 11.21 18.04
C GLY A 97 0.69 12.27 17.74
N ALA A 98 0.32 12.44 16.46
CA ALA A 98 -0.77 13.33 16.07
C ALA A 98 -2.12 12.86 16.65
N LEU A 99 -2.41 11.56 16.66
CA LEU A 99 -3.60 11.00 17.32
C LEU A 99 -3.59 11.26 18.82
N MET A 100 -2.47 11.06 19.51
CA MET A 100 -2.35 11.32 20.95
C MET A 100 -2.50 12.81 21.27
N LEU A 101 -1.96 13.71 20.45
CA LEU A 101 -2.16 15.14 20.63
C LEU A 101 -3.62 15.54 20.40
N ALA A 102 -4.29 14.93 19.42
CA ALA A 102 -5.71 15.15 19.18
C ALA A 102 -6.56 14.64 20.36
N GLU A 103 -6.20 13.53 20.97
CA GLU A 103 -6.87 13.02 22.17
C GLU A 103 -6.62 13.91 23.40
N ALA A 104 -5.38 14.34 23.63
CA ALA A 104 -5.01 15.15 24.79
C ALA A 104 -5.49 16.61 24.70
N TYR A 105 -5.56 17.18 23.50
CA TYR A 105 -5.78 18.62 23.29
C TYR A 105 -6.91 18.96 22.32
N GLY A 106 -7.58 17.97 21.71
CA GLY A 106 -8.63 18.20 20.73
C GLY A 106 -9.89 18.84 21.31
N GLY A 107 -10.08 18.78 22.63
CA GLY A 107 -11.29 19.24 23.31
C GLY A 107 -12.56 18.51 22.83
N ASP A 108 -13.72 19.05 23.17
CA ASP A 108 -15.01 18.57 22.66
C ASP A 108 -15.25 19.06 21.22
N ALA A 109 -14.26 18.89 20.34
CA ALA A 109 -14.41 19.21 18.93
C ALA A 109 -15.61 18.43 18.38
N PRO A 110 -16.66 19.10 17.87
CA PRO A 110 -17.84 18.40 17.41
C PRO A 110 -17.46 17.51 16.24
N VAL A 111 -17.71 16.21 16.41
CA VAL A 111 -17.65 15.25 15.31
C VAL A 111 -18.72 15.66 14.31
N PRO A 112 -18.43 15.68 12.99
CA PRO A 112 -19.44 15.97 11.97
C PRO A 112 -20.70 15.13 12.18
N ALA A 113 -21.88 15.73 12.10
CA ALA A 113 -23.14 15.05 12.39
C ALA A 113 -23.44 13.88 11.43
N ASP A 114 -22.81 13.89 10.26
CA ASP A 114 -22.86 12.86 9.22
C ASP A 114 -21.71 11.85 9.32
N ALA A 115 -20.83 11.96 10.33
CA ALA A 115 -19.75 11.02 10.53
C ALA A 115 -20.30 9.62 10.87
N THR A 116 -19.77 8.62 10.17
CA THR A 116 -20.07 7.21 10.43
C THR A 116 -18.87 6.58 11.12
N TYR A 117 -19.09 5.46 11.81
CA TYR A 117 -17.99 4.69 12.41
C TYR A 117 -16.91 4.32 11.37
N SER A 118 -17.32 4.02 10.13
CA SER A 118 -16.39 3.73 9.04
C SER A 118 -15.58 4.96 8.62
N SER A 119 -16.20 6.14 8.50
CA SER A 119 -15.47 7.36 8.12
C SER A 119 -14.44 7.77 9.18
N LEU A 120 -14.78 7.63 10.46
CA LEU A 120 -13.84 7.89 11.56
C LEU A 120 -12.69 6.87 11.60
N LEU A 121 -12.98 5.59 11.40
CA LEU A 121 -11.96 4.54 11.30
C LEU A 121 -10.98 4.81 10.14
N ILE A 122 -11.51 5.16 8.96
CA ILE A 122 -10.70 5.48 7.79
C ILE A 122 -9.84 6.72 8.02
N ALA A 123 -10.38 7.75 8.68
CA ALA A 123 -9.64 8.96 9.01
C ALA A 123 -8.45 8.64 9.94
N GLY A 124 -8.69 7.88 11.02
CA GLY A 124 -7.64 7.45 11.94
C GLY A 124 -6.58 6.57 11.26
N ALA A 125 -7.01 5.57 10.48
CA ALA A 125 -6.10 4.70 9.73
C ALA A 125 -5.25 5.50 8.73
N SER A 126 -5.84 6.46 8.03
CA SER A 126 -5.16 7.33 7.08
C SER A 126 -4.14 8.24 7.75
N LEU A 127 -4.46 8.76 8.95
CA LEU A 127 -3.54 9.60 9.72
C LEU A 127 -2.28 8.85 10.18
N VAL A 128 -2.35 7.53 10.34
CA VAL A 128 -1.18 6.69 10.64
C VAL A 128 -0.48 6.23 9.36
N LEU A 129 -1.23 5.76 8.37
CA LEU A 129 -0.67 5.17 7.15
C LEU A 129 0.00 6.20 6.24
N LEU A 130 -0.56 7.39 6.07
CA LEU A 130 0.00 8.39 5.14
C LEU A 130 1.38 8.87 5.61
N PRO A 131 1.60 9.31 6.87
CA PRO A 131 2.92 9.66 7.35
C PRO A 131 3.92 8.50 7.26
N MET A 132 3.49 7.27 7.56
CA MET A 132 4.32 6.07 7.40
C MET A 132 4.80 5.90 5.95
N LEU A 133 3.89 6.02 4.97
CA LEU A 133 4.21 5.89 3.54
C LEU A 133 5.09 7.03 3.03
N ILE A 134 4.84 8.26 3.48
CA ILE A 134 5.67 9.43 3.15
C ILE A 134 7.08 9.24 3.71
N GLY A 135 7.20 8.91 5.00
CA GLY A 135 8.48 8.66 5.65
C GLY A 135 9.24 7.53 4.97
N TYR A 136 8.56 6.42 4.69
CA TYR A 136 9.11 5.31 3.91
C TYR A 136 9.64 5.78 2.55
N GLY A 137 8.85 6.55 1.79
CA GLY A 137 9.23 7.03 0.45
C GLY A 137 10.46 7.95 0.47
N VAL A 138 10.51 8.88 1.44
CA VAL A 138 11.65 9.78 1.64
C VAL A 138 12.91 8.98 1.99
N ALA A 139 12.81 8.05 2.94
CA ALA A 139 13.94 7.22 3.35
C ALA A 139 14.42 6.32 2.19
N TRP A 140 13.48 5.71 1.47
CA TRP A 140 13.81 4.88 0.30
C TRP A 140 14.57 5.69 -0.75
N PHE A 141 14.13 6.91 -1.06
CA PHE A 141 14.82 7.79 -2.00
C PHE A 141 16.21 8.19 -1.49
N ALA A 142 16.32 8.58 -0.23
CA ALA A 142 17.58 8.97 0.41
C ALA A 142 18.61 7.82 0.38
N TRP A 143 18.17 6.58 0.59
CA TRP A 143 19.05 5.41 0.50
C TRP A 143 19.71 5.31 -0.88
N TRP A 144 18.94 5.45 -1.96
CA TRP A 144 19.50 5.39 -3.32
C TRP A 144 20.45 6.54 -3.63
N VAL A 145 20.15 7.76 -3.16
CA VAL A 145 21.05 8.90 -3.32
C VAL A 145 22.36 8.65 -2.60
N SER A 146 22.32 8.11 -1.37
CA SER A 146 23.51 7.81 -0.56
C SER A 146 24.43 6.74 -1.13
N LYS A 147 23.95 5.92 -2.08
CA LYS A 147 24.72 4.85 -2.74
C LYS A 147 25.19 5.20 -4.15
N ARG A 148 24.84 6.39 -4.63
CA ARG A 148 25.29 6.94 -5.93
C ARG A 148 26.43 7.95 -5.79
N VAL A 149 26.66 8.45 -4.58
CA VAL A 149 27.81 9.29 -4.19
C VAL A 149 28.90 8.38 -3.66
#